data_AF-A0A1I7XGE4-F1
#
_entry.id   AF-A0A1I7XGE4-F1
#
_cell.length_a   1.000
_cell.length_b   1.000
_cell.length_c   1.000
_cell.angle_alpha   90.00
_cell.angle_beta   90.00
_cell.angle_gamma   90.00
#
_symmetry.space_group_name_H-M   'P 1'
#
loop_
_entity.id
_entity.type
_entity.pdbx_description
1 polymer ?
#
loop_
_entity_poly.entity_id
_entity_poly.type
_entity_poly.pdbx_seq_one_letter_code
_entity_poly.pdbx_strand_id
1 'polypeptide(L)'
;MSDFETQSSYDASLISLIASAPVLSLKDLNCNQWSLQIEEIAKKANSSALVISCADDIQDLSLVSQCFGLYFNEKFITGMYKRVIRFVSGELYVFIVPRGSPFEGKKNMHIPKLLTNYTLA
;
A
#
# COMPACT_ATOMS: atom_id res chain seq x y z
N MET A 1 1.66 -14.79 28.30
CA MET A 1 1.96 -14.19 26.98
C MET A 1 1.23 -12.86 26.96
N SER A 2 1.92 -11.77 26.63
CA SER A 2 1.29 -10.46 26.46
C SER A 2 0.59 -10.46 25.11
N ASP A 3 -0.73 -10.35 25.09
CA ASP A 3 -1.50 -10.17 23.86
C ASP A 3 -1.23 -8.81 23.17
N PHE A 4 -0.42 -7.97 23.83
CA PHE A 4 0.00 -6.66 23.33
C PHE A 4 1.46 -6.71 22.86
N GLU A 5 1.65 -6.43 21.58
CA GLU A 5 2.97 -6.04 21.07
C GLU A 5 3.35 -4.71 21.70
N THR A 6 4.61 -4.58 22.14
CA THR A 6 5.13 -3.25 22.44
C THR A 6 5.12 -2.42 21.17
N GLN A 7 4.94 -1.11 21.31
CA GLN A 7 4.98 -0.21 20.16
C GLN A 7 6.28 -0.39 19.33
N SER A 8 7.40 -0.66 19.99
CA SER A 8 8.70 -0.92 19.34
C SER A 8 8.69 -2.20 18.50
N SER A 9 8.11 -3.29 19.01
CA SER A 9 7.98 -4.55 18.27
C SER A 9 7.02 -4.39 17.09
N TYR A 10 5.90 -3.70 17.29
CA TYR A 10 4.95 -3.41 16.22
C TYR A 10 5.57 -2.56 15.11
N ASP A 11 6.27 -1.48 15.48
CA ASP A 11 6.98 -0.62 14.54
C ASP A 11 8.03 -1.41 13.73
N ALA A 12 8.82 -2.27 14.39
CA ALA A 12 9.83 -3.08 13.72
C ALA A 12 9.23 -4.09 12.74
N SER A 13 8.15 -4.78 13.13
CA SER A 13 7.41 -5.70 12.27
C SER A 13 6.83 -4.97 11.06
N LEU A 14 6.25 -3.79 11.27
CA LEU A 14 5.66 -2.98 10.21
C LEU A 14 6.73 -2.51 9.20
N ILE A 15 7.88 -2.02 9.68
CA ILE A 15 9.02 -1.64 8.84
C ILE A 15 9.49 -2.83 8.01
N SER A 16 9.64 -4.02 8.62
CA SER A 16 10.10 -5.22 7.92
C SER A 16 9.16 -5.63 6.79
N LEU A 17 7.84 -5.63 7.06
CA LEU A 17 6.84 -5.99 6.06
C LEU A 17 6.84 -5.00 4.90
N ILE A 18 6.77 -3.70 5.19
CA ILE A 18 6.73 -2.64 4.18
C ILE A 18 8.01 -2.64 3.33
N ALA A 19 9.19 -2.82 3.95
CA ALA A 19 10.47 -2.78 3.22
C ALA A 19 10.68 -3.96 2.26
N SER A 20 10.01 -5.09 2.51
CA SER A 20 10.10 -6.30 1.69
C SER A 20 9.01 -6.41 0.61
N ALA A 21 7.97 -5.58 0.69
CA ALA A 21 6.81 -5.66 -0.18
C ALA A 21 7.05 -4.96 -1.54
N PRO A 22 6.51 -5.50 -2.65
CA PRO A 22 6.42 -4.76 -3.90
C PRO A 22 5.66 -3.45 -3.72
N VAL A 23 6.12 -2.40 -4.39
CA VAL A 23 5.54 -1.05 -4.31
C VAL A 23 4.83 -0.71 -5.62
N LEU A 24 3.55 -0.37 -5.54
CA LEU A 24 2.76 0.19 -6.62
C LEU A 24 2.47 1.67 -6.33
N SER A 25 2.72 2.54 -7.29
CA SER A 25 2.33 3.95 -7.17
C SER A 25 0.81 4.08 -7.31
N LEU A 26 0.17 4.93 -6.50
CA LEU A 26 -1.25 5.26 -6.62
C LEU A 26 -1.62 5.72 -8.04
N LYS A 27 -0.70 6.42 -8.72
CA LYS A 27 -0.91 6.93 -10.09
C LYS A 27 -1.02 5.82 -11.14
N ASP A 28 -0.46 4.65 -10.86
CA ASP A 28 -0.47 3.49 -11.75
C ASP A 28 -1.57 2.47 -11.34
N LEU A 29 -2.34 2.77 -10.29
CA LEU A 29 -3.43 1.93 -9.80
C LEU A 29 -4.69 2.17 -10.63
N ASN A 30 -5.28 1.10 -11.15
CA ASN A 30 -6.62 1.15 -11.73
C ASN A 30 -7.66 0.91 -10.63
N CYS A 31 -8.32 1.96 -10.16
CA CYS A 31 -9.28 1.85 -9.06
C CYS A 31 -10.52 0.99 -9.35
N ASN A 32 -10.86 0.73 -10.61
CA ASN A 32 -11.97 -0.19 -10.93
C ASN A 32 -11.54 -1.67 -10.85
N GLN A 33 -10.24 -1.94 -10.90
CA GLN A 33 -9.66 -3.28 -10.96
C GLN A 33 -8.53 -3.47 -9.94
N TRP A 34 -8.51 -2.66 -8.88
CA TRP A 34 -7.36 -2.57 -7.97
C TRP A 34 -7.07 -3.92 -7.32
N SER A 35 -8.11 -4.68 -6.94
CA SER A 35 -7.98 -5.96 -6.25
C SER A 35 -7.23 -6.99 -7.10
N LEU A 36 -7.64 -7.15 -8.37
CA LEU A 36 -6.97 -8.03 -9.32
C LEU A 36 -5.52 -7.57 -9.57
N GLN A 37 -5.32 -6.26 -9.75
CA GLN A 37 -4.00 -5.70 -10.03
C GLN A 37 -3.01 -5.95 -8.88
N ILE A 38 -3.41 -5.70 -7.63
CA ILE A 38 -2.53 -5.89 -6.47
C ILE A 38 -2.23 -7.36 -6.23
N GLU A 39 -3.20 -8.25 -6.45
CA GLU A 39 -3.01 -9.70 -6.33
C GLU A 39 -2.02 -10.22 -7.37
N GLU A 40 -2.11 -9.76 -8.61
CA GLU A 40 -1.16 -10.15 -9.66
C GLU A 40 0.26 -9.68 -9.35
N ILE A 41 0.43 -8.44 -8.89
CA ILE A 41 1.74 -7.90 -8.53
C ILE A 41 2.33 -8.69 -7.36
N ALA A 42 1.53 -8.94 -6.32
CA ALA A 42 1.96 -9.73 -5.16
C ALA A 42 2.34 -11.16 -5.55
N LYS A 43 1.53 -11.84 -6.38
CA LYS A 43 1.82 -13.19 -6.90
C LYS A 43 3.11 -13.21 -7.73
N LYS A 44 3.30 -12.25 -8.65
CA LYS A 44 4.52 -12.14 -9.47
C LYS A 44 5.77 -11.88 -8.62
N ALA A 45 5.63 -11.12 -7.54
CA ALA A 45 6.71 -10.83 -6.60
C ALA A 45 6.90 -11.93 -5.53
N ASN A 46 6.06 -12.97 -5.51
CA ASN A 46 5.98 -13.97 -4.45
C ASN A 46 5.94 -13.34 -3.04
N SER A 47 5.06 -12.34 -2.87
CA SER A 47 4.94 -11.58 -1.62
C SER A 47 3.55 -11.72 -1.02
N SER A 48 3.49 -11.78 0.31
CA SER A 48 2.26 -11.73 1.10
C SER A 48 1.87 -10.31 1.51
N ALA A 49 2.58 -9.30 1.00
CA ALA A 49 2.31 -7.89 1.26
C ALA A 49 2.45 -7.06 -0.02
N LEU A 50 1.79 -5.91 -0.07
CA LEU A 50 1.94 -4.92 -1.13
C LEU A 50 1.84 -3.51 -0.55
N VAL A 51 2.65 -2.60 -1.07
CA VAL A 51 2.67 -1.19 -0.68
C VAL A 51 2.08 -0.35 -1.80
N ILE A 52 1.10 0.49 -1.46
CA ILE A 52 0.60 1.58 -2.30
C ILE A 52 1.30 2.86 -1.87
N SER A 53 2.17 3.38 -2.74
CA SER A 53 2.85 4.66 -2.51
C SER A 53 1.99 5.82 -3.04
N CYS A 54 1.73 6.82 -2.20
CA CYS A 54 0.97 8.02 -2.56
C CYS A 54 1.67 9.30 -2.08
N ALA A 55 1.32 10.46 -2.62
CA ALA A 55 1.73 11.74 -2.06
C ALA A 55 1.10 11.96 -0.68
N ASP A 56 1.63 12.93 0.05
CA ASP A 56 1.13 13.36 1.37
C ASP A 56 0.17 14.55 1.26
N ASP A 57 -0.63 14.59 0.20
CA ASP A 57 -1.62 15.63 0.00
C ASP A 57 -3.04 15.07 0.14
N ILE A 58 -3.98 15.96 0.44
CA ILE A 58 -5.39 15.64 0.66
C ILE A 58 -6.01 14.99 -0.58
N GLN A 59 -5.53 15.31 -1.78
CA GLN A 59 -6.09 14.80 -3.04
C GLN A 59 -5.76 13.32 -3.20
N ASP A 60 -4.49 12.95 -3.01
CA ASP A 60 -4.04 11.55 -3.07
C ASP A 60 -4.68 10.72 -1.94
N LEU A 61 -4.79 11.26 -0.73
CA LEU A 61 -5.47 10.58 0.38
C LEU A 61 -6.97 10.37 0.13
N SER A 62 -7.65 11.36 -0.46
CA SER A 62 -9.05 11.24 -0.87
C SER A 62 -9.21 10.20 -1.97
N LEU A 63 -8.33 10.20 -2.98
CA LEU A 63 -8.35 9.23 -4.08
C LEU A 63 -8.13 7.81 -3.58
N VAL A 64 -7.10 7.57 -2.75
CA VAL A 64 -6.87 6.29 -2.08
C VAL A 64 -8.14 5.82 -1.38
N SER A 65 -8.76 6.71 -0.61
CA SER A 65 -9.93 6.36 0.18
C SER A 65 -11.12 5.97 -0.70
N GLN A 66 -11.32 6.66 -1.81
CA GLN A 66 -12.34 6.30 -2.80
C GLN A 66 -12.04 4.95 -3.47
N CYS A 67 -10.79 4.72 -3.89
CA CYS A 67 -10.40 3.49 -4.60
C CYS A 67 -10.55 2.25 -3.72
N PHE A 68 -10.23 2.34 -2.43
CA PHE A 68 -10.26 1.21 -1.50
C PHE A 68 -11.50 1.18 -0.59
N GLY A 69 -12.44 2.12 -0.73
CA GLY A 69 -13.64 2.20 0.10
C GLY A 69 -13.36 2.52 1.57
N LEU A 70 -12.31 3.31 1.85
CA LEU A 70 -11.93 3.71 3.20
C LEU A 70 -12.74 4.93 3.66
N TYR A 71 -13.05 4.99 4.95
CA TYR A 71 -13.66 6.19 5.53
C TYR A 71 -12.64 7.33 5.60
N PHE A 72 -12.95 8.42 4.91
CA PHE A 72 -12.17 9.64 4.85
C PHE A 72 -13.01 10.84 5.26
N ASN A 73 -12.50 11.63 6.19
CA ASN A 73 -12.86 13.03 6.32
C ASN A 73 -11.57 13.86 6.37
N GLU A 74 -11.59 15.11 5.90
CA GLU A 74 -10.39 15.95 5.77
C GLU A 74 -9.60 16.17 7.08
N LYS A 75 -10.19 15.81 8.23
CA LYS A 75 -9.56 15.89 9.55
C LYS A 75 -9.06 14.54 10.05
N PHE A 76 -9.54 13.43 9.49
CA PHE A 76 -9.35 12.08 10.03
C PHE A 76 -9.55 10.99 8.96
N ILE A 77 -8.57 10.10 8.88
CA ILE A 77 -8.68 8.84 8.15
C ILE A 77 -8.69 7.71 9.17
N THR A 78 -9.70 6.85 9.11
CA THR A 78 -9.83 5.73 10.07
C THR A 78 -8.77 4.67 9.80
N GLY A 79 -8.25 4.05 10.87
CA GLY A 79 -7.29 2.94 10.75
C GLY A 79 -5.87 3.36 10.39
N MET A 80 -5.56 4.66 10.50
CA MET A 80 -4.22 5.17 10.28
C MET A 80 -3.35 5.03 11.54
N TYR A 81 -2.15 4.46 11.38
CA TYR A 81 -1.11 4.41 12.40
C TYR A 81 0.16 5.05 11.88
N LYS A 82 0.63 6.14 12.51
CA LYS A 82 1.83 6.89 12.10
C LYS A 82 1.90 7.14 10.58
N ARG A 83 0.77 7.60 10.02
CA ARG A 83 0.55 7.91 8.59
C ARG A 83 0.46 6.71 7.64
N VAL A 84 0.49 5.48 8.15
CA VAL A 84 0.27 4.26 7.34
C VAL A 84 -1.13 3.71 7.58
N ILE A 85 -1.79 3.28 6.51
CA ILE A 85 -3.05 2.51 6.60
C ILE A 85 -2.74 1.07 6.22
N ARG A 86 -3.23 0.13 7.02
CA ARG A 86 -3.10 -1.31 6.76
C ARG A 86 -4.49 -1.92 6.66
N PHE A 87 -4.72 -2.70 5.62
CA PHE A 87 -5.90 -3.56 5.49
C PHE A 87 -5.55 -4.89 4.83
N VAL A 88 -6.53 -5.79 4.76
CA VAL A 88 -6.37 -7.13 4.18
C VAL A 88 -7.30 -7.25 2.97
N SER A 89 -6.77 -7.77 1.87
CA SER A 89 -7.54 -8.13 0.68
C SER A 89 -7.25 -9.59 0.35
N GLY A 90 -8.21 -10.48 0.60
CA GLY A 90 -7.96 -11.93 0.55
C GLY A 90 -6.93 -12.34 1.59
N GLU A 91 -5.80 -12.87 1.15
CA GLU A 91 -4.65 -13.25 2.00
C GLU A 91 -3.50 -12.22 1.97
N LEU A 92 -3.69 -11.10 1.25
CA LEU A 92 -2.66 -10.09 1.03
C LEU A 92 -2.78 -8.95 2.05
N TYR A 93 -1.67 -8.59 2.69
CA TYR A 93 -1.58 -7.35 3.44
C TYR A 93 -1.34 -6.17 2.50
N VAL A 94 -2.21 -5.16 2.56
CA VAL A 94 -2.06 -3.94 1.77
C VAL A 94 -1.71 -2.79 2.69
N PHE A 95 -0.64 -2.08 2.36
CA PHE A 95 -0.16 -0.92 3.09
C PHE A 95 -0.25 0.32 2.21
N ILE A 96 -0.99 1.34 2.63
CA ILE A 96 -0.92 2.66 2.02
C ILE A 96 0.14 3.45 2.78
N VAL A 97 1.18 3.88 2.06
CA VAL A 97 2.36 4.54 2.62
C VAL A 97 2.56 5.87 1.89
N PRO A 98 2.17 7.00 2.52
CA PRO A 98 2.46 8.33 2.00
C PRO A 98 3.97 8.58 1.95
N ARG A 99 4.39 9.37 0.96
CA ARG A 99 5.77 9.86 0.88
C ARG A 99 6.15 10.67 2.12
N GLY A 100 7.38 10.53 2.56
CA GLY A 100 7.90 11.13 3.78
C GLY A 100 7.33 10.52 5.06
N SER A 101 6.61 9.39 4.99
CA SER A 101 6.25 8.64 6.20
C SER A 101 7.51 7.96 6.78
N PRO A 102 7.55 7.71 8.10
CA PRO A 102 8.71 7.06 8.73
C PRO A 102 8.90 5.60 8.27
N PHE A 103 7.95 5.05 7.52
CA PHE A 103 7.95 3.70 6.97
C PHE A 103 8.21 3.65 5.47
N GLU A 104 8.38 4.80 4.80
CA GLU A 104 8.80 4.83 3.41
C GLU A 104 10.21 4.22 3.33
N GLY A 105 10.27 2.95 2.91
CA GLY A 105 11.52 2.22 2.78
C GLY A 105 12.44 2.97 1.82
N LYS A 106 13.66 3.28 2.24
CA LYS A 106 14.70 3.84 1.37
C LYS A 106 15.19 2.80 0.35
N LYS A 107 14.36 2.36 -0.60
CA LYS A 107 14.81 1.54 -1.73
C LYS A 107 14.05 1.87 -3.01
N ASN A 108 14.76 2.53 -3.92
CA ASN A 108 14.48 2.57 -5.34
C ASN A 108 14.34 1.13 -5.86
N MET A 109 13.12 0.69 -6.14
CA MET A 109 12.90 -0.48 -6.98
C MET A 109 11.96 -0.06 -8.10
N HIS A 110 12.60 0.40 -9.18
CA HIS A 110 11.97 0.66 -10.46
C HIS A 110 11.31 -0.65 -10.92
N ILE A 111 9.98 -0.73 -10.89
CA ILE A 111 9.27 -1.79 -11.61
C ILE A 111 9.54 -1.50 -13.11
N PRO A 112 10.16 -2.43 -13.87
CA PRO A 112 10.31 -2.24 -15.30
C PRO A 112 8.90 -2.08 -15.90
N LYS A 113 8.71 -1.02 -16.69
CA LYS A 113 7.52 -0.85 -17.53
C LYS A 113 7.38 -2.06 -18.45
N LEU A 114 6.67 -3.08 -18.02
CA LEU A 114 6.24 -4.19 -18.85
C LEU A 114 4.74 -4.32 -18.66
N LEU A 115 4.03 -3.89 -19.71
CA LEU A 115 2.69 -4.26 -20.17
C LEU A 115 1.85 -3.04 -20.61
N THR A 116 2.36 -2.29 -21.57
CA THR A 116 1.51 -1.69 -22.61
C THR A 116 1.72 -2.49 -23.87
N ASN A 117 0.91 -3.55 -24.04
CA ASN A 117 0.53 -4.13 -25.33
C ASN A 117 -0.61 -5.12 -25.09
N TYR A 118 -1.78 -4.57 -24.80
CA TYR A 118 -3.04 -5.25 -25.09
C TYR A 118 -3.88 -4.29 -25.93
N THR A 119 -3.62 -4.31 -27.23
CA THR A 119 -4.66 -4.08 -28.24
C THR A 119 -4.69 -5.34 -29.09
N LEU A 120 -5.66 -6.18 -28.80
CA LEU A 120 -6.14 -7.23 -29.69
C LEU A 120 -7.17 -6.58 -30.64
N ALA A 121 -7.10 -7.01 -31.90
CA ALA A 121 -8.00 -6.76 -33.03
C ALA A 121 -7.89 -5.38 -33.71
#